data_AF-A0A3R8MU70-F1
#
_entry.id   AF-A0A3R8MU70-F1
#
_cell.length_a   1.000
_cell.length_b   1.000
_cell.length_c   1.000
_cell.angle_alpha   90.00
_cell.angle_beta   90.00
_cell.angle_gamma   90.00
#
_symmetry.space_group_name_H-M   'P 1'
#
loop_
_entity.id
_entity.type
_entity.pdbx_description
1 polymer ?
#
loop_
_entity_poly.entity_id
_entity_poly.type
_entity_poly.pdbx_seq_one_letter_code
_entity_poly.pdbx_strand_id
1 'polypeptide(L)'
;MHTNDKATDMHWNRHVGLTYTDPETAEDGIEFGAVAADGRKYRFHLELNALKALNAEAFYDDDVIDRFHAHQKDIERVAGRLVMLNVRANPIVLKAAYFAESPWRRLGGRI
;
A
#
# COMPACT_ATOMS: atom_id res chain seq x y z
N MET A 1 9.17 -9.43 31.75
CA MET A 1 7.95 -8.71 31.36
C MET A 1 8.31 -7.80 30.19
N HIS A 2 8.12 -8.26 28.95
CA HIS A 2 8.28 -7.44 27.74
C HIS A 2 7.72 -8.21 26.55
N THR A 3 6.46 -7.94 26.19
CA THR A 3 5.90 -8.21 24.85
C THR A 3 4.67 -7.32 24.69
N ASN A 4 4.89 -6.02 24.42
CA ASN A 4 3.82 -5.11 24.01
C ASN A 4 3.93 -4.72 22.51
N ASP A 5 4.89 -5.30 21.78
CA ASP A 5 5.16 -4.93 20.39
C ASP A 5 4.20 -5.59 19.38
N LYS A 6 3.38 -6.56 19.79
CA LYS A 6 2.41 -7.24 18.90
C LYS A 6 1.02 -6.59 18.88
N ALA A 7 0.69 -5.76 19.87
CA ALA A 7 -0.65 -5.16 19.98
C ALA A 7 -0.84 -4.00 18.98
N THR A 8 0.23 -3.24 18.72
CA THR A 8 0.19 -2.08 17.83
C THR A 8 0.06 -2.51 16.36
N ASP A 9 0.77 -3.55 15.93
CA ASP A 9 0.72 -4.05 14.55
C ASP A 9 -0.65 -4.63 14.16
N MET A 10 -1.37 -5.23 15.13
CA MET A 10 -2.72 -5.76 14.90
C MET A 10 -3.80 -4.67 14.90
N HIS A 11 -3.57 -3.53 15.56
CA HIS A 11 -4.53 -2.42 15.60
C HIS A 11 -4.63 -1.69 14.26
N TRP A 12 -3.50 -1.50 13.56
CA TRP A 12 -3.48 -0.87 12.23
C TRP A 12 -4.10 -1.76 11.15
N ASN A 13 -3.95 -3.08 11.26
CA ASN A 13 -4.46 -4.05 10.29
C ASN A 13 -6.01 -4.19 10.30
N ARG A 14 -6.71 -3.50 11.22
CA ARG A 14 -8.13 -3.75 11.51
C ARG A 14 -9.10 -2.66 11.02
N HIS A 15 -8.66 -1.56 10.39
CA HIS A 15 -9.37 -0.28 10.61
C HIS A 15 -9.80 0.60 9.43
N VAL A 16 -10.07 0.07 8.23
CA VAL A 16 -10.72 0.92 7.21
C VAL A 16 -11.93 0.30 6.52
N GLY A 17 -12.18 -1.01 6.64
CA GLY A 17 -13.37 -1.64 6.04
C GLY A 17 -13.54 -1.29 4.56
N LEU A 18 -12.41 -1.19 3.85
CA LEU A 18 -12.33 -0.82 2.45
C LEU A 18 -12.38 -2.07 1.59
N THR A 19 -13.24 -2.04 0.58
CA THR A 19 -13.24 -3.01 -0.51
C THR A 19 -12.49 -2.40 -1.68
N TYR A 20 -11.33 -2.96 -2.03
CA TYR A 20 -10.49 -2.47 -3.11
C TYR A 20 -10.96 -2.98 -4.47
N THR A 21 -10.75 -2.18 -5.52
CA THR A 21 -10.96 -2.60 -6.91
C THR A 21 -9.70 -3.23 -7.48
N ASP A 22 -9.83 -3.94 -8.60
CA ASP A 22 -8.67 -4.44 -9.33
C ASP A 22 -7.77 -3.27 -9.79
N PRO A 23 -6.44 -3.49 -9.82
CA PRO A 23 -5.48 -2.52 -10.30
C PRO A 23 -5.45 -2.43 -11.82
N GLU A 24 -5.21 -1.23 -12.34
CA GLU A 24 -5.03 -0.96 -13.77
C GLU A 24 -3.70 -0.24 -14.00
N THR A 25 -2.98 -0.62 -15.06
CA THR A 25 -1.73 0.06 -15.46
C THR A 25 -2.02 1.47 -15.98
N ALA A 26 -1.22 2.44 -15.55
CA ALA A 26 -1.21 3.80 -16.05
C ALA A 26 0.19 4.19 -16.55
N GLU A 27 0.32 5.37 -17.18
CA GLU A 27 1.58 5.82 -17.81
C GLU A 27 2.76 5.90 -16.82
N ASP A 28 2.50 6.31 -15.57
CA ASP A 28 3.52 6.54 -14.52
C ASP A 28 3.30 5.70 -13.25
N GLY A 29 2.39 4.71 -13.29
CA GLY A 29 2.02 3.97 -12.11
C GLY A 29 0.91 2.95 -12.29
N ILE A 30 0.21 2.68 -11.19
CA ILE A 30 -0.96 1.80 -11.12
C ILE A 30 -2.11 2.57 -10.48
N GLU A 31 -3.26 2.58 -11.14
CA GLU A 31 -4.50 3.12 -10.60
C GLU A 31 -5.30 2.00 -9.94
N PHE A 32 -5.89 2.29 -8.78
CA PHE A 32 -6.86 1.41 -8.14
C PHE A 32 -7.81 2.23 -7.26
N GLY A 33 -8.93 1.63 -6.87
CA GLY A 33 -9.95 2.27 -6.07
C GLY A 33 -10.20 1.53 -4.76
N ALA A 34 -10.95 2.17 -3.87
CA ALA A 34 -11.59 1.49 -2.77
C ALA A 34 -12.95 2.10 -2.43
N VAL A 35 -13.83 1.29 -1.86
CA VAL A 35 -15.15 1.72 -1.36
C VAL A 35 -15.23 1.39 0.13
N ALA A 36 -15.55 2.39 0.95
CA ALA A 36 -15.84 2.20 2.38
C ALA A 36 -17.26 1.69 2.60
N ALA A 37 -17.52 1.13 3.79
CA ALA A 37 -18.83 0.63 4.18
C ALA A 37 -19.96 1.69 4.14
N ASP A 38 -19.63 2.98 4.26
CA ASP A 38 -20.57 4.09 4.15
C ASP A 38 -20.78 4.59 2.70
N GLY A 39 -20.20 3.91 1.72
CA GLY A 39 -20.32 4.21 0.29
C GLY A 39 -19.33 5.24 -0.22
N ARG A 40 -18.45 5.81 0.62
CA ARG A 40 -17.39 6.71 0.15
C ARG A 40 -16.42 5.96 -0.76
N LYS A 41 -16.07 6.61 -1.86
CA LYS A 41 -15.13 6.09 -2.85
C LYS A 41 -13.81 6.82 -2.78
N TYR A 42 -12.74 6.07 -2.91
CA TYR A 42 -11.37 6.54 -2.93
C TYR A 42 -10.71 6.10 -4.23
N ARG A 43 -9.88 6.97 -4.79
CA ARG A 43 -9.02 6.66 -5.93
C ARG A 43 -7.58 6.78 -5.47
N PHE A 44 -6.75 5.85 -5.90
CA PHE A 44 -5.35 5.77 -5.53
C PHE A 44 -4.50 5.67 -6.79
N HIS A 45 -3.37 6.35 -6.76
CA HIS A 45 -2.33 6.26 -7.76
C HIS A 45 -1.06 5.75 -7.08
N LEU A 46 -0.54 4.59 -7.46
CA LEU A 46 0.72 4.05 -6.98
C LEU A 46 1.83 4.35 -7.98
N GLU A 47 2.79 5.20 -7.60
CA GLU A 47 3.91 5.54 -8.47
C GLU A 47 4.78 4.31 -8.76
N LEU A 48 5.31 4.16 -9.98
CA LEU A 48 6.26 3.08 -10.31
C LEU A 48 7.49 3.07 -9.39
N ASN A 49 7.95 4.25 -8.96
CA ASN A 49 9.05 4.36 -8.01
C ASN A 49 8.70 3.82 -6.62
N ALA A 50 7.42 3.83 -6.23
CA ALA A 50 6.96 3.21 -5.00
C ALA A 50 6.97 1.68 -5.09
N LEU A 51 6.60 1.12 -6.24
CA LEU A 51 6.76 -0.32 -6.53
C LEU A 51 8.23 -0.75 -6.49
N LYS A 52 9.14 0.08 -7.01
CA LYS A 52 10.61 -0.15 -6.88
C LYS A 52 11.06 -0.16 -5.42
N ALA A 53 10.45 0.65 -4.56
CA ALA A 53 10.81 0.67 -3.14
C ALA A 53 10.38 -0.60 -2.38
N LEU A 54 9.33 -1.28 -2.88
CA LEU A 54 8.80 -2.54 -2.35
C LEU A 54 9.68 -3.76 -2.68
N ASN A 55 10.50 -3.72 -3.74
CA ASN A 55 11.41 -4.82 -4.11
C ASN A 55 12.74 -4.29 -4.71
N ALA A 56 13.87 -4.63 -4.10
CA ALA A 56 15.19 -4.08 -4.46
C ALA A 56 15.91 -4.84 -5.59
N GLU A 57 15.33 -5.90 -6.14
CA GLU A 57 15.98 -6.72 -7.18
C GLU A 57 15.14 -6.79 -8.46
N ALA A 58 15.81 -6.45 -9.57
CA ALA A 58 15.42 -6.52 -10.99
C ALA A 58 14.02 -5.97 -11.34
N PHE A 59 13.97 -4.79 -11.94
CA PHE A 59 12.76 -4.21 -12.54
C PHE A 59 12.69 -4.66 -14.01
N TYR A 60 11.69 -5.47 -14.36
CA TYR A 60 11.28 -5.67 -15.75
C TYR A 60 9.90 -5.04 -15.90
N ASP A 61 9.72 -4.20 -16.91
CA ASP A 61 8.54 -3.34 -17.09
C ASP A 61 7.25 -4.15 -17.34
N ASP A 62 7.36 -5.42 -17.74
CA ASP A 62 6.22 -6.25 -18.18
C ASP A 62 5.37 -6.83 -17.02
N ASP A 63 5.83 -6.75 -15.76
CA ASP A 63 5.18 -7.44 -14.61
C ASP A 63 4.63 -6.50 -13.52
N VAL A 64 4.29 -5.25 -13.85
CA VAL A 64 3.89 -4.25 -12.83
C VAL A 64 2.62 -4.64 -12.04
N ILE A 65 1.64 -5.27 -12.69
CA ILE A 65 0.40 -5.76 -12.04
C ILE A 65 0.69 -6.97 -11.15
N ASP A 66 1.53 -7.90 -11.60
CA ASP A 66 1.91 -9.05 -10.79
C ASP A 66 2.67 -8.64 -9.52
N ARG A 67 3.50 -7.58 -9.61
CA ARG A 67 4.14 -6.97 -8.45
C ARG A 67 3.16 -6.29 -7.52
N PHE A 68 2.16 -5.61 -8.06
CA PHE A 68 1.08 -5.07 -7.24
C PHE A 68 0.42 -6.20 -6.45
N HIS A 69 0.06 -7.31 -7.09
CA HIS A 69 -0.54 -8.46 -6.41
C HIS A 69 0.42 -9.09 -5.38
N ALA A 70 1.71 -9.20 -5.68
CA ALA A 70 2.72 -9.71 -4.75
C ALA A 70 2.82 -8.87 -3.46
N HIS A 71 2.56 -7.57 -3.54
CA HIS A 71 2.64 -6.62 -2.41
C HIS A 71 1.28 -6.01 -2.04
N GLN A 72 0.18 -6.60 -2.48
CA GLN A 72 -1.16 -6.01 -2.38
C GLN A 72 -1.51 -5.62 -0.95
N LYS A 73 -1.19 -6.48 0.03
CA LYS A 73 -1.47 -6.21 1.45
C LYS A 73 -0.74 -4.98 1.98
N ASP A 74 0.49 -4.73 1.54
CA ASP A 74 1.26 -3.58 1.99
C ASP A 74 0.76 -2.29 1.31
N ILE A 75 0.41 -2.38 0.03
CA ILE A 75 -0.18 -1.28 -0.73
C ILE A 75 -1.54 -0.88 -0.13
N GLU A 76 -2.44 -1.83 0.09
CA GLU A 76 -3.75 -1.61 0.71
C GLU A 76 -3.62 -1.06 2.14
N ARG A 77 -2.62 -1.51 2.90
CA ARG A 77 -2.37 -0.96 4.25
C ARG A 77 -1.95 0.51 4.19
N VAL A 78 -1.06 0.87 3.27
CA VAL A 78 -0.66 2.27 3.07
C VAL A 78 -1.84 3.11 2.58
N ALA A 79 -2.59 2.62 1.59
CA ALA A 79 -3.80 3.27 1.08
C ALA A 79 -4.80 3.56 2.21
N GLY A 80 -5.11 2.53 3.02
CA GLY A 80 -5.99 2.64 4.17
C GLY A 80 -5.48 3.65 5.22
N ARG A 81 -4.17 3.66 5.51
CA ARG A 81 -3.56 4.65 6.41
C ARG A 81 -3.77 6.08 5.90
N LEU A 82 -3.57 6.33 4.62
CA LEU A 82 -3.77 7.67 4.04
C LEU A 82 -5.24 8.10 4.13
N VAL A 83 -6.19 7.19 3.96
CA VAL A 83 -7.62 7.45 4.20
C VAL A 83 -7.91 7.77 5.67
N MET A 84 -7.36 7.00 6.62
CA MET A 84 -7.54 7.26 8.06
C MET A 84 -6.95 8.62 8.48
N LEU A 85 -5.85 9.03 7.85
CA LEU A 85 -5.25 10.35 8.06
C LEU A 85 -6.01 11.48 7.32
N ASN A 86 -7.16 11.17 6.72
CA ASN A 86 -8.04 12.11 6.03
C ASN A 86 -7.33 12.87 4.89
N VAL A 87 -6.42 12.19 4.17
CA VAL A 87 -5.80 12.74 2.96
C VAL A 87 -6.89 12.95 1.91
N ARG A 88 -7.00 14.18 1.39
CA ARG A 88 -8.09 14.61 0.48
C ARG A 88 -7.70 14.68 -0.99
N ALA A 89 -6.49 14.25 -1.35
CA ALA A 89 -6.06 14.20 -2.74
C ALA A 89 -6.95 13.24 -3.56
N ASN A 90 -7.12 13.50 -4.86
CA ASN A 90 -7.89 12.66 -5.76
C ASN A 90 -7.22 12.64 -7.15
N PRO A 91 -6.49 11.56 -7.52
CA PRO A 91 -6.24 10.38 -6.70
C PRO A 91 -5.33 10.66 -5.49
N ILE A 92 -5.43 9.83 -4.45
CA ILE A 92 -4.46 9.78 -3.35
C ILE A 92 -3.20 9.09 -3.88
N VAL A 93 -2.11 9.85 -3.97
CA VAL A 93 -0.83 9.35 -4.51
C VAL A 93 -0.06 8.59 -3.45
N LEU A 94 0.31 7.33 -3.73
CA LEU A 94 1.15 6.47 -2.92
C LEU A 94 2.60 6.56 -3.41
N LYS A 95 3.40 7.32 -2.66
CA LYS A 95 4.82 7.58 -2.94
C LYS A 95 5.75 6.56 -2.27
N ALA A 96 6.94 6.39 -2.83
CA ALA A 96 7.99 5.50 -2.30
C ALA A 96 8.31 5.73 -0.81
N ALA A 97 8.29 6.99 -0.36
CA ALA A 97 8.55 7.35 1.04
C ALA A 97 7.57 6.69 2.03
N TYR A 98 6.32 6.43 1.63
CA TYR A 98 5.35 5.76 2.49
C TYR A 98 5.66 4.29 2.73
N PHE A 99 6.51 3.70 1.89
CA PHE A 99 6.96 2.31 2.00
C PHE A 99 8.35 2.18 2.61
N ALA A 100 9.16 3.25 2.61
CA ALA A 100 10.53 3.26 3.13
C ALA A 100 10.60 3.15 4.67
N GLU A 101 9.63 3.71 5.39
CA GLU A 101 9.57 3.66 6.87
C GLU A 101 8.84 2.43 7.42
N SER A 102 8.38 1.53 6.54
CA SER A 102 7.59 0.38 6.96
C SER A 102 8.46 -0.55 7.83
N PRO A 103 8.06 -0.86 9.08
CA PRO A 103 8.81 -1.75 9.99
C PRO A 103 9.14 -3.13 9.37
N TRP A 104 8.42 -3.49 8.31
CA TRP A 104 8.47 -4.78 7.62
C TRP A 104 9.69 -4.99 6.73
N ARG A 105 10.43 -3.94 6.33
CA ARG A 105 11.77 -4.12 5.73
C ARG A 105 12.72 -4.87 6.67
N ARG A 106 12.51 -4.79 7.99
CA ARG A 106 13.30 -5.56 8.98
C ARG A 106 12.89 -7.02 9.09
N LEU A 107 11.72 -7.44 8.60
CA LEU A 107 11.22 -8.82 8.74
C LEU A 107 11.50 -9.70 7.52
N GLY A 108 11.78 -9.11 6.34
CA GLY A 108 12.28 -9.83 5.17
C GLY A 108 13.81 -9.91 5.06
N GLY A 109 14.53 -9.21 5.93
CA GLY A 109 16.00 -9.17 5.95
C GLY A 109 16.58 -10.05 7.05
N ARG A 110 16.37 -11.36 6.98
CA ARG A 110 17.20 -12.32 7.73
C ARG A 110 17.61 -13.45 6.80
N ILE A 111 18.85 -13.28 6.34
CA ILE A 111 19.82 -14.24 5.80
C ILE A 111 19.61 -15.64 6.38
#